data_AF-A0A535NZP4-F1
#
_entry.id   AF-A0A535NZP4-F1
#
_cell.length_a   1.000
_cell.length_b   1.000
_cell.length_c   1.000
_cell.angle_alpha   90.00
_cell.angle_beta   90.00
_cell.angle_gamma   90.00
#
_symmetry.space_group_name_H-M   'P 1'
#
loop_
_entity.id
_entity.type
_entity.pdbx_description
1 polymer ?
#
loop_
_entity_poly.entity_id
_entity_poly.type
_entity_poly.pdbx_seq_one_letter_code
_entity_poly.pdbx_strand_id
1 'polypeptide(L)'
;MHVALLAPVALLSCFMGGAFGLLLLNTMSDTRAANQIFNFVFLPQYFLAGLISPINVLPWYLAVLSLLSPMRYVIDLARGVVFAGTPEYSRVVLLSPATNIAVLAAMFVVFMVAGTALFVRRETSR
;
A
#
# COMPACT_ATOMS: atom_id res chain seq x y z
N MET A 1 -25.82 -0.79 -3.18
CA MET A 1 -25.10 -1.68 -2.24
C MET A 1 -23.60 -1.66 -2.57
N HIS A 2 -22.91 -0.55 -2.27
CA HIS A 2 -21.48 -0.40 -2.60
C HIS A 2 -20.56 -1.17 -1.62
N VAL A 3 -21.10 -1.61 -0.48
CA VAL A 3 -20.37 -2.38 0.54
C VAL A 3 -19.84 -3.72 -0.01
N ALA A 4 -20.55 -4.37 -0.94
CA ALA A 4 -20.10 -5.63 -1.55
C ALA A 4 -18.80 -5.46 -2.37
N LEU A 5 -18.58 -4.28 -2.96
CA LEU A 5 -17.36 -3.96 -3.70
C LEU A 5 -16.16 -3.71 -2.78
N LEU A 6 -16.36 -3.55 -1.47
CA LEU A 6 -15.25 -3.45 -0.51
C LEU A 6 -14.59 -4.80 -0.25
N ALA A 7 -15.30 -5.92 -0.42
CA ALA A 7 -14.74 -7.26 -0.26
C ALA A 7 -13.52 -7.52 -1.17
N PRO A 8 -13.58 -7.28 -2.51
CA PRO A 8 -12.41 -7.44 -3.37
C PRO A 8 -11.30 -6.42 -3.06
N VAL A 9 -11.64 -5.19 -2.65
CA VAL A 9 -10.64 -4.19 -2.22
C VAL A 9 -9.90 -4.65 -0.97
N ALA A 10 -10.62 -5.19 0.02
CA ALA A 10 -10.04 -5.76 1.23
C ALA A 10 -9.12 -6.94 0.90
N LEU A 11 -9.57 -7.84 0.02
CA LEU A 11 -8.75 -8.97 -0.42
C LEU A 11 -7.46 -8.52 -1.12
N LEU A 12 -7.54 -7.55 -2.04
CA LEU A 12 -6.37 -6.95 -2.68
C LEU A 12 -5.44 -6.29 -1.65
N SER A 13 -5.99 -5.61 -0.65
CA SER A 13 -5.20 -5.00 0.42
C SER A 13 -4.45 -6.03 1.26
N CYS A 14 -5.07 -7.19 1.54
CA CYS A 14 -4.43 -8.29 2.26
C CYS A 14 -3.28 -8.88 1.46
N PHE A 15 -3.47 -9.12 0.15
CA PHE A 15 -2.39 -9.61 -0.71
C PHE A 15 -1.23 -8.61 -0.80
N MET A 16 -1.53 -7.33 -0.97
CA MET A 16 -0.52 -6.27 -0.99
C MET A 16 0.24 -6.17 0.34
N GLY A 17 -0.49 -6.13 1.47
CA GLY A 17 0.09 -6.07 2.81
C GLY A 17 0.95 -7.30 3.13
N GLY A 18 0.51 -8.49 2.70
CA GLY A 18 1.27 -9.72 2.83
C GLY A 18 2.57 -9.71 2.02
N ALA A 19 2.52 -9.33 0.74
CA ALA A 19 3.71 -9.23 -0.12
C ALA A 19 4.71 -8.18 0.40
N PHE A 20 4.21 -7.02 0.81
CA PHE A 20 5.02 -5.95 1.40
C PHE A 20 5.64 -6.38 2.74
N GLY A 21 4.87 -7.03 3.61
CA GLY A 21 5.36 -7.56 4.89
C GLY A 21 6.42 -8.64 4.70
N LEU A 22 6.21 -9.57 3.75
CA LEU A 22 7.19 -10.61 3.40
C LEU A 22 8.52 -9.99 2.95
N LEU A 23 8.46 -8.99 2.07
CA LEU A 23 9.63 -8.25 1.60
C LEU A 23 10.41 -7.64 2.77
N LEU A 24 9.72 -6.99 3.70
CA LEU A 24 10.34 -6.38 4.88
C LEU A 24 10.98 -7.42 5.80
N LEU A 25 10.26 -8.48 6.15
CA LEU A 25 10.77 -9.54 7.05
C LEU A 25 12.04 -10.19 6.48
N ASN A 26 12.10 -10.40 5.18
CA ASN A 26 13.28 -10.99 4.52
C ASN A 26 14.51 -10.09 4.53
N THR A 27 14.37 -8.81 4.86
CA THR A 27 15.52 -7.91 5.07
C THR A 27 16.04 -7.89 6.51
N MET A 28 15.32 -8.50 7.47
CA MET A 28 15.58 -8.34 8.92
C MET A 28 16.10 -9.63 9.54
N SER A 29 17.18 -9.56 10.32
CA SER A 29 17.81 -10.74 10.93
C SER A 29 17.21 -11.11 12.29
N ASP A 30 16.58 -10.17 12.98
CA ASP A 30 16.05 -10.32 14.34
C ASP A 30 14.57 -9.87 14.40
N THR A 31 13.76 -10.65 15.10
CA THR A 31 12.34 -10.36 15.41
C THR A 31 12.17 -9.02 16.14
N ARG A 32 13.13 -8.62 16.99
CA ARG A 32 13.08 -7.31 17.67
C ARG A 32 13.26 -6.16 16.67
N ALA A 33 14.21 -6.29 15.76
CA ALA A 33 14.42 -5.31 14.69
C ALA A 33 13.21 -5.25 13.77
N ALA A 34 12.56 -6.39 13.49
CA ALA A 34 11.35 -6.43 12.69
C ALA A 34 10.22 -5.60 13.29
N ASN A 35 9.87 -5.80 14.55
CA ASN A 35 8.79 -5.03 15.19
C ASN A 35 9.04 -3.51 15.17
N GLN A 36 10.28 -3.07 15.32
CA GLN A 36 10.63 -1.65 15.27
C GLN A 36 10.51 -1.08 13.85
N ILE A 37 11.06 -1.78 12.85
CA ILE A 37 11.05 -1.32 11.47
C ILE A 37 9.63 -1.37 10.89
N PHE A 38 8.83 -2.39 11.22
CA PHE A 38 7.42 -2.43 10.82
C PHE A 38 6.69 -1.18 11.27
N ASN A 39 6.77 -0.82 12.56
CA ASN A 39 6.14 0.41 13.04
C ASN A 39 6.68 1.66 12.35
N PHE A 40 8.00 1.74 12.14
CA PHE A 40 8.64 2.86 11.46
C PHE A 40 8.30 2.97 9.98
N VAL A 41 7.95 1.87 9.32
CA VAL A 41 7.54 1.86 7.90
C VAL A 41 6.04 2.11 7.77
N PHE A 42 5.21 1.45 8.57
CA PHE A 42 3.74 1.58 8.48
C PHE A 42 3.25 2.94 8.97
N LEU A 43 3.86 3.53 10.00
CA LEU A 43 3.42 4.84 10.48
C LEU A 43 3.50 5.93 9.40
N PRO A 44 4.65 6.15 8.72
CA PRO A 44 4.73 7.04 7.57
C PRO A 44 3.75 6.69 6.45
N GLN A 45 3.48 5.39 6.21
CA GLN A 45 2.52 4.97 5.19
C GLN A 45 1.11 5.51 5.48
N TYR A 46 0.67 5.60 6.74
CA TYR A 46 -0.62 6.20 7.08
C TYR A 46 -0.70 7.68 6.71
N PHE A 47 0.38 8.44 6.89
CA PHE A 47 0.44 9.84 6.46
C PHE A 47 0.51 9.96 4.94
N LEU A 48 1.40 9.21 4.31
CA LEU A 48 1.61 9.21 2.87
C LEU A 48 0.41 8.70 2.08
N ALA A 49 -0.40 7.80 2.64
CA ALA A 49 -1.62 7.28 2.02
C ALA A 49 -2.78 8.27 2.05
N GLY A 50 -2.62 9.40 2.74
CA GLY A 50 -3.67 10.37 2.88
C GLY A 50 -4.68 10.07 3.98
N LEU A 51 -4.40 9.10 4.88
CA LEU A 51 -5.35 8.66 5.91
C LEU A 51 -5.47 9.70 7.03
N ILE A 52 -4.33 10.24 7.49
CA ILE A 52 -4.27 11.24 8.57
C ILE A 52 -4.17 12.66 8.01
N SER A 53 -3.35 12.86 6.97
CA SER A 53 -3.15 14.17 6.33
C SER A 53 -3.60 14.10 4.87
N PRO A 54 -4.41 15.03 4.37
CA PRO A 54 -4.92 14.93 3.01
C PRO A 54 -3.79 15.17 1.99
N ILE A 55 -3.74 14.33 0.94
CA ILE A 55 -2.62 14.30 -0.03
C ILE A 55 -2.42 15.64 -0.76
N ASN A 56 -3.49 16.41 -0.94
CA ASN A 56 -3.48 17.69 -1.65
C ASN A 56 -2.69 18.81 -0.94
N VAL A 57 -2.43 18.68 0.37
CA VAL A 57 -1.64 19.66 1.14
C VAL A 57 -0.22 19.16 1.46
N LEU A 58 0.16 17.98 0.94
CA LEU A 58 1.51 17.47 1.15
C LEU A 58 2.52 18.36 0.42
N PRO A 59 3.62 18.75 1.07
CA PRO A 59 4.73 19.41 0.38
C PRO A 59 5.29 18.47 -0.69
N TRP A 60 5.89 19.06 -1.74
CA TRP A 60 6.26 18.34 -2.97
C TRP A 60 7.12 17.09 -2.72
N TYR A 61 8.02 17.11 -1.73
CA TYR A 61 8.87 15.98 -1.39
C TYR A 61 8.09 14.80 -0.80
N LEU A 62 7.09 15.06 0.07
CA LEU A 62 6.21 14.01 0.59
C LEU A 62 5.23 13.52 -0.47
N ALA A 63 4.83 14.39 -1.41
CA ALA A 63 3.97 13.98 -2.52
C ALA A 63 4.67 12.94 -3.41
N VAL A 64 5.98 13.07 -3.64
CA VAL A 64 6.78 12.07 -4.36
C VAL A 64 6.87 10.77 -3.55
N LEU A 65 7.18 10.84 -2.25
CA LEU A 65 7.22 9.64 -1.39
C LEU A 65 5.86 8.92 -1.30
N SER A 66 4.76 9.68 -1.38
CA SER A 66 3.41 9.14 -1.38
C SER A 66 3.13 8.27 -2.60
N LEU A 67 3.74 8.53 -3.75
CA LEU A 67 3.63 7.67 -4.94
C LEU A 67 4.32 6.30 -4.75
N LEU A 68 5.29 6.22 -3.83
CA LEU A 68 5.95 4.95 -3.49
C LEU A 68 5.18 4.16 -2.44
N SER A 69 4.19 4.77 -1.78
CA SER A 69 3.40 4.14 -0.74
C SER A 69 2.35 3.22 -1.38
N PRO A 70 2.43 1.88 -1.21
CA PRO A 70 1.35 0.98 -1.65
C PRO A 70 0.01 1.33 -1.00
N MET A 71 0.06 1.83 0.24
CA MET A 71 -1.12 2.15 1.01
C MET A 71 -1.93 3.31 0.40
N ARG A 72 -1.28 4.26 -0.29
CA ARG A 72 -1.96 5.34 -1.04
C ARG A 72 -3.01 4.78 -1.99
N TYR A 73 -2.64 3.79 -2.80
CA TYR A 73 -3.50 3.24 -3.84
C TYR A 73 -4.64 2.39 -3.27
N VAL A 74 -4.40 1.67 -2.17
CA VAL A 74 -5.46 0.92 -1.45
C VAL A 74 -6.53 1.87 -0.90
N ILE A 75 -6.10 2.95 -0.24
CA ILE A 75 -7.01 3.91 0.38
C ILE A 75 -7.78 4.70 -0.68
N ASP A 76 -7.12 5.10 -1.76
CA ASP A 76 -7.79 5.79 -2.88
C ASP A 76 -8.83 4.89 -3.58
N LEU A 77 -8.52 3.60 -3.77
CA LEU A 77 -9.47 2.62 -4.31
C LEU A 77 -10.67 2.41 -3.38
N ALA A 78 -10.43 2.28 -2.07
CA ALA A 78 -11.51 2.15 -1.08
C ALA A 78 -12.42 3.39 -1.09
N ARG A 79 -11.85 4.60 -1.15
CA ARG A 79 -12.60 5.85 -1.32
C ARG A 79 -13.44 5.84 -2.59
N GLY A 80 -12.87 5.40 -3.70
CA GLY A 80 -13.57 5.27 -4.97
C GLY A 80 -14.80 4.36 -4.90
N VAL A 81 -14.75 3.30 -4.08
CA VAL A 81 -15.92 2.43 -3.86
C VAL A 81 -16.95 3.05 -2.91
N VAL A 82 -16.50 3.66 -1.81
CA VAL A 82 -17.40 4.22 -0.78
C VAL A 82 -18.16 5.44 -1.30
N PHE A 83 -17.47 6.36 -1.98
CA PHE A 83 -18.04 7.61 -2.48
C PHE A 83 -18.59 7.48 -3.91
N ALA A 84 -18.65 6.27 -4.47
CA ALA A 84 -19.21 6.05 -5.80
C ALA A 84 -20.65 6.59 -5.86
N GLY A 85 -20.92 7.45 -6.84
CA GLY A 85 -22.25 8.05 -7.04
C GLY A 85 -22.59 9.21 -6.10
N THR A 86 -21.67 9.67 -5.24
CA THR A 86 -21.88 10.88 -4.44
C THR A 86 -21.19 12.10 -5.06
N PRO A 87 -21.68 13.33 -4.81
CA PRO A 87 -21.05 14.57 -5.32
C PRO A 87 -19.59 14.74 -4.89
N GLU A 88 -19.23 14.18 -3.73
CA GLU A 88 -17.90 14.27 -3.13
C GLU A 88 -16.86 13.37 -3.81
N TYR A 89 -17.27 12.45 -4.70
CA TYR A 89 -16.37 11.52 -5.40
C TYR A 89 -15.14 12.23 -6.00
N SER A 90 -15.38 13.33 -6.73
CA SER A 90 -14.35 14.11 -7.41
C SER A 90 -13.34 14.79 -6.48
N ARG A 91 -13.68 14.97 -5.20
CA ARG A 91 -12.81 15.63 -4.21
C ARG A 91 -11.96 14.63 -3.42
N VAL A 92 -12.43 13.39 -3.32
CA VAL A 92 -11.85 12.37 -2.45
C VAL A 92 -11.03 11.35 -3.24
N VAL A 93 -11.42 11.07 -4.49
CA VAL A 93 -10.74 10.13 -5.38
C VAL A 93 -9.67 10.86 -6.19
N LEU A 94 -8.42 10.44 -6.03
CA LEU A 94 -7.25 11.06 -6.67
C LEU A 94 -6.97 10.46 -8.06
N LEU A 95 -7.14 9.14 -8.20
CA LEU A 95 -6.86 8.41 -9.42
C LEU A 95 -8.06 7.57 -9.85
N SER A 96 -8.11 7.23 -11.13
CA SER A 96 -9.14 6.32 -11.61
C SER A 96 -9.02 4.96 -10.89
N PRO A 97 -10.14 4.29 -10.54
CA PRO A 97 -10.09 2.97 -9.89
C PRO A 97 -9.25 1.95 -10.67
N ALA A 98 -9.30 1.99 -11.99
CA ALA A 98 -8.51 1.13 -12.87
C ALA A 98 -7.00 1.40 -12.73
N THR A 99 -6.59 2.66 -12.64
CA THR A 99 -5.19 3.04 -12.39
C THR A 99 -4.72 2.54 -11.03
N ASN A 100 -5.53 2.69 -9.98
CA ASN A 100 -5.18 2.18 -8.65
C ASN A 100 -5.00 0.65 -8.66
N ILE A 101 -5.90 -0.08 -9.30
CA ILE A 101 -5.80 -1.54 -9.43
C ILE A 101 -4.55 -1.94 -10.22
N ALA A 102 -4.26 -1.27 -11.34
CA ALA A 102 -3.09 -1.56 -12.15
C ALA A 102 -1.78 -1.33 -11.39
N VAL A 103 -1.68 -0.21 -10.67
CA VAL A 103 -0.50 0.10 -9.85
C VAL A 103 -0.36 -0.88 -8.69
N LEU A 104 -1.46 -1.21 -8.00
CA LEU A 104 -1.44 -2.23 -6.95
C LEU A 104 -1.00 -3.60 -7.48
N ALA A 105 -1.50 -4.02 -8.63
CA ALA A 105 -1.07 -5.28 -9.25
C ALA A 105 0.42 -5.26 -9.59
N ALA A 106 0.91 -4.17 -10.18
CA ALA A 106 2.33 -4.01 -10.50
C ALA A 106 3.21 -4.04 -9.23
N MET A 107 2.86 -3.28 -8.20
CA MET A 107 3.58 -3.25 -6.92
C MET A 107 3.54 -4.61 -6.23
N PHE A 108 2.43 -5.32 -6.28
CA PHE A 108 2.30 -6.67 -5.70
C PHE A 108 3.27 -7.64 -6.37
N VAL A 109 3.32 -7.66 -7.71
CA VAL A 109 4.26 -8.51 -8.46
C VAL A 109 5.70 -8.15 -8.09
N VAL A 110 6.04 -6.87 -8.02
CA VAL A 110 7.38 -6.41 -7.64
C VAL A 110 7.75 -6.88 -6.22
N PHE A 111 6.87 -6.66 -5.24
CA PHE A 111 7.12 -7.06 -3.85
C PHE A 111 7.19 -8.57 -3.67
N MET A 112 6.35 -9.33 -4.36
CA MET A 112 6.41 -10.79 -4.36
C MET A 112 7.73 -11.29 -4.96
N VAL A 113 8.09 -10.83 -6.16
CA VAL A 113 9.33 -11.26 -6.83
C VAL A 113 10.56 -10.88 -6.00
N ALA A 114 10.63 -9.63 -5.53
CA ALA A 114 11.75 -9.17 -4.70
C ALA A 114 11.80 -9.89 -3.36
N GLY A 115 10.65 -10.09 -2.70
CA GLY A 115 10.53 -10.78 -1.42
C GLY A 115 10.97 -12.24 -1.52
N THR A 116 10.53 -12.97 -2.55
CA THR A 116 10.94 -14.35 -2.82
C THR A 116 12.41 -14.43 -3.22
N ALA A 117 12.92 -13.51 -4.06
CA ALA A 117 14.34 -13.51 -4.42
C ALA A 117 15.27 -13.27 -3.21
N LEU A 118 14.90 -12.35 -2.32
CA LEU A 118 15.63 -12.12 -1.07
C LEU A 118 15.55 -13.31 -0.11
N PHE A 119 14.39 -13.98 -0.06
CA PHE A 119 14.20 -15.20 0.72
C PHE A 119 15.15 -16.32 0.26
N VAL A 120 15.14 -16.64 -1.04
CA VAL A 120 16.00 -17.71 -1.62
C VAL A 120 17.48 -17.39 -1.43
N ARG A 121 17.89 -16.14 -1.63
CA ARG A 121 19.27 -15.70 -1.40
C ARG A 121 19.70 -15.93 0.04
N ARG A 122 18.83 -15.62 1.01
CA ARG A 122 19.12 -15.84 2.44
C ARG A 122 19.29 -17.30 2.78
N GLU A 123 18.44 -18.18 2.25
CA GLU A 123 18.55 -19.61 2.49
C GLU A 123 19.82 -20.20 1.89
N THR A 124 20.26 -19.71 0.72
CA THR A 124 21.48 -20.21 0.06
C THR A 124 22.76 -19.71 0.73
N SER A 125 22.71 -18.53 1.37
CA SER A 125 23.86 -17.92 2.07
C SER A 125 24.07 -18.41 3.51
N ARG A 126 23.21 -19.32 3.99
CA ARG A 126 23.18 -19.81 5.36
C ARG A 126 23.70 -21.25 5.42
#